data_AF-A0A7J3IJK9-F1
#
_entry.id   AF-A0A7J3IJK9-F1
#
_cell.length_a   1.000
_cell.length_b   1.000
_cell.length_c   1.000
_cell.angle_alpha   90.00
_cell.angle_beta   90.00
_cell.angle_gamma   90.00
#
_symmetry.space_group_name_H-M   'P 1'
#
loop_
_entity.id
_entity.type
_entity.pdbx_description
1 polymer ?
#
loop_
_entity_poly.entity_id
_entity_poly.type
_entity_poly.pdbx_seq_one_letter_code
_entity_poly.pdbx_strand_id
1 'polypeptide(L)'
;MRVFKNPLRKVREFYEKDSHAFSITIALAAAFILLIYSYIAFTKPNEFVSLSVLDEQKTAKNYPELLVIGENNTCRLWVVVENHMQRNITCKVLLKITEQAIQSVPLQIESAQNYTVMLNKGELWEKQVAITFNKAGDFYLVFELWTYNEKTGDFEFSNNFCVLSLKVVGV
;
A
#
# COMPACT_ATOMS: atom_id res chain seq x y z
N MET A 1 -53.53 -37.66 16.93
CA MET A 1 -52.21 -37.93 16.33
C MET A 1 -52.08 -37.12 15.04
N ARG A 2 -51.33 -36.00 15.01
CA ARG A 2 -51.16 -35.17 13.81
C ARG A 2 -50.10 -35.81 12.90
N VAL A 3 -50.51 -36.23 11.71
CA VAL A 3 -49.62 -36.77 10.68
C VAL A 3 -48.75 -35.63 10.15
N PHE A 4 -47.46 -35.66 10.47
CA PHE A 4 -46.47 -34.78 9.85
C PHE A 4 -46.34 -35.18 8.37
N LYS A 5 -46.86 -34.33 7.47
CA LYS A 5 -46.64 -34.49 6.03
C LYS A 5 -45.16 -34.21 5.75
N ASN A 6 -44.44 -35.24 5.31
CA ASN A 6 -43.03 -35.14 4.95
C ASN A 6 -42.85 -34.18 3.75
N PRO A 7 -42.15 -33.04 3.91
CA PRO A 7 -42.01 -32.05 2.84
C PRO A 7 -41.32 -32.61 1.59
N LEU A 8 -40.52 -33.68 1.74
CA LEU A 8 -39.82 -34.35 0.65
C LEU A 8 -40.77 -35.03 -0.35
N ARG A 9 -41.99 -35.41 0.06
CA ARG A 9 -42.95 -36.07 -0.83
C ARG A 9 -43.50 -35.10 -1.89
N LYS A 10 -43.76 -33.85 -1.50
CA LYS A 10 -44.23 -32.80 -2.43
C LYS A 10 -43.17 -32.40 -3.44
N VAL A 11 -41.89 -32.38 -3.04
CA VAL A 11 -40.77 -32.09 -3.93
C VAL A 11 -40.64 -33.19 -4.99
N ARG A 12 -40.81 -34.46 -4.59
CA ARG A 12 -40.77 -35.61 -5.51
C ARG A 12 -41.93 -35.62 -6.51
N GLU A 13 -43.16 -35.38 -6.06
CA GLU A 13 -44.36 -35.29 -6.93
C GLU A 13 -44.26 -34.12 -7.93
N PHE A 14 -43.59 -33.02 -7.56
CA PHE A 14 -43.32 -31.88 -8.44
C PHE A 14 -42.23 -32.19 -9.48
N TYR A 15 -41.20 -32.95 -9.08
CA TYR A 15 -40.09 -33.36 -9.95
C TYR A 15 -40.55 -34.25 -11.11
N GLU A 16 -41.51 -35.15 -10.88
CA GLU A 16 -42.06 -36.04 -11.92
C GLU A 16 -42.97 -35.32 -12.93
N LYS A 17 -43.58 -34.20 -12.54
CA LYS A 17 -44.56 -33.48 -13.38
C LYS A 17 -43.91 -32.49 -14.36
N ASP A 18 -42.81 -31.85 -13.97
CA ASP A 18 -42.10 -30.84 -14.79
C ASP A 18 -40.58 -30.87 -14.51
N SER A 19 -39.96 -32.03 -14.77
CA SER A 19 -38.53 -32.29 -14.51
C SER A 19 -37.59 -31.25 -15.16
N HIS A 20 -37.95 -30.76 -16.35
CA HIS A 20 -37.21 -29.73 -17.07
C HIS A 20 -37.24 -28.37 -16.36
N ALA A 21 -38.41 -27.91 -15.92
CA ALA A 21 -38.55 -26.61 -15.25
C ALA A 21 -37.81 -26.60 -13.90
N PHE A 22 -37.85 -27.72 -13.18
CA PHE A 22 -37.12 -27.88 -11.92
C PHE A 22 -35.60 -27.90 -12.13
N SER A 23 -35.10 -28.64 -13.14
CA SER A 23 -33.67 -28.67 -13.50
C SER A 23 -33.16 -27.28 -13.90
N ILE A 24 -33.93 -26.53 -14.71
CA ILE A 24 -33.61 -25.16 -15.10
C ILE A 24 -33.54 -24.23 -13.88
N THR A 25 -34.48 -24.37 -12.93
CA THR A 25 -34.51 -23.55 -11.71
C THR A 25 -33.27 -23.79 -10.84
N ILE A 26 -32.86 -25.05 -10.67
CA ILE A 26 -31.62 -25.38 -9.93
C ILE A 26 -30.40 -24.84 -10.66
N ALA A 27 -30.31 -25.02 -11.97
CA ALA A 27 -29.19 -24.53 -12.77
C ALA A 27 -29.05 -23.00 -12.68
N LEU A 28 -30.18 -22.28 -12.76
CA LEU A 28 -30.22 -20.83 -12.59
C LEU A 28 -29.80 -20.41 -11.18
N ALA A 29 -30.30 -21.08 -10.14
CA ALA A 29 -29.91 -20.79 -8.77
C ALA A 29 -28.40 -21.01 -8.55
N ALA A 30 -27.85 -22.11 -9.07
CA ALA A 30 -26.42 -22.40 -9.00
C ALA A 30 -25.59 -21.35 -9.75
N ALA A 31 -26.01 -20.97 -10.96
CA ALA A 31 -25.35 -19.92 -11.73
C ALA A 31 -25.38 -18.56 -11.01
N PHE A 32 -26.50 -18.21 -10.36
CA PHE A 32 -26.63 -16.96 -9.61
C PHE A 32 -25.73 -16.93 -8.37
N ILE A 33 -25.65 -18.05 -7.64
CA ILE A 33 -24.73 -18.21 -6.50
C ILE A 33 -23.27 -18.07 -6.96
N LEU A 34 -22.90 -18.71 -8.08
CA LEU A 34 -21.55 -18.60 -8.64
C LEU A 34 -21.23 -17.16 -9.08
N LEU A 35 -22.19 -16.46 -9.69
CA LEU A 35 -22.03 -15.06 -10.06
C LEU A 35 -21.82 -14.17 -8.83
N ILE A 36 -22.65 -14.30 -7.79
CA ILE A 36 -22.50 -13.53 -6.54
C ILE A 36 -21.13 -13.84 -5.90
N TYR A 37 -20.74 -15.10 -5.83
CA TYR A 37 -19.45 -15.49 -5.27
C TYR A 37 -18.28 -14.90 -6.06
N SER A 38 -18.33 -15.01 -7.39
CA SER A 38 -17.30 -14.42 -8.26
C SER A 38 -17.23 -12.92 -8.08
N TYR A 39 -18.37 -12.23 -8.03
CA TYR A 39 -18.42 -10.79 -7.82
C TYR A 39 -17.74 -10.41 -6.51
N ILE A 40 -18.10 -11.05 -5.39
CA ILE A 40 -17.49 -10.78 -4.08
C ILE A 40 -15.99 -11.09 -4.08
N ALA A 41 -15.57 -12.21 -4.69
CA ALA A 41 -14.18 -12.63 -4.75
C ALA A 41 -13.31 -11.68 -5.58
N PHE A 42 -13.84 -11.18 -6.71
CA PHE A 42 -13.14 -10.25 -7.59
C PHE A 42 -13.19 -8.79 -7.11
N THR A 43 -14.15 -8.41 -6.25
CA THR A 43 -14.23 -7.04 -5.70
C THR A 43 -13.36 -6.79 -4.47
N LYS A 44 -12.58 -7.77 -4.00
CA LYS A 44 -11.65 -7.52 -2.90
C LYS A 44 -10.65 -6.43 -3.32
N PRO A 45 -10.63 -5.25 -2.66
CA PRO A 45 -9.66 -4.23 -2.98
C PRO A 45 -8.27 -4.78 -2.73
N ASN A 46 -7.33 -4.48 -3.62
CA ASN A 46 -5.92 -4.77 -3.36
C ASN A 46 -5.51 -4.01 -2.10
N GLU A 47 -5.12 -4.73 -1.07
CA GLU A 47 -4.59 -4.15 0.17
C GLU A 47 -3.11 -3.84 -0.03
N PHE A 48 -2.73 -2.58 0.18
CA PHE A 48 -1.35 -2.14 0.10
C PHE A 48 -1.14 -0.94 1.02
N VAL A 49 0.12 -0.58 1.23
CA VAL A 49 0.52 0.69 1.84
C VAL A 49 1.30 1.45 0.78
N SER A 50 1.00 2.73 0.63
CA SER A 50 1.69 3.59 -0.33
C SER A 50 2.72 4.48 0.36
N LEU A 51 3.76 4.83 -0.37
CA LEU A 51 4.74 5.85 -0.01
C LEU A 51 4.75 6.90 -1.12
N SER A 52 4.54 8.16 -0.77
CA SER A 52 4.73 9.29 -1.67
C SER A 52 5.74 10.27 -1.07
N VAL A 53 6.61 10.80 -1.92
CA VAL A 53 7.48 11.92 -1.60
C VAL A 53 7.03 13.07 -2.48
N LEU A 54 6.84 14.26 -1.91
CA LEU A 54 6.32 15.43 -2.59
C LEU A 54 7.25 16.63 -2.33
N ASP A 55 7.24 17.58 -3.25
CA ASP A 55 7.89 18.87 -3.11
C ASP A 55 7.26 19.71 -1.98
N GLU A 56 7.83 20.89 -1.71
CA GLU A 56 7.38 21.78 -0.65
C GLU A 56 5.92 22.25 -0.83
N GLN A 57 5.41 22.27 -2.06
CA GLN A 57 4.02 22.61 -2.39
C GLN A 57 3.08 21.40 -2.34
N LYS A 58 3.55 20.25 -1.82
CA LYS A 58 2.82 18.96 -1.78
C LYS A 58 2.45 18.46 -3.18
N THR A 59 3.31 18.66 -4.16
CA THR A 59 3.16 18.10 -5.51
C THR A 59 4.34 17.22 -5.90
N ALA A 60 4.20 16.40 -6.94
CA ALA A 60 5.27 15.54 -7.43
C ALA A 60 6.00 16.15 -8.64
N LYS A 61 6.09 17.49 -8.73
CA LYS A 61 6.51 18.19 -9.95
C LYS A 61 7.76 19.04 -9.78
N ASN A 62 7.91 19.73 -8.65
CA ASN A 62 8.94 20.76 -8.49
C ASN A 62 9.96 20.35 -7.41
N TYR A 63 10.55 19.17 -7.56
CA TYR A 63 11.60 18.74 -6.64
C TYR A 63 12.85 19.63 -6.80
N PRO A 64 13.55 19.99 -5.71
CA PRO A 64 14.84 20.66 -5.82
C PRO A 64 15.85 19.73 -6.51
N GLU A 65 16.45 20.19 -7.62
CA GLU A 65 17.51 19.46 -8.34
C GLU A 65 18.90 20.04 -8.05
N LEU A 66 18.98 21.32 -7.66
CA LEU A 66 20.22 22.04 -7.40
C LEU A 66 20.11 22.85 -6.09
N LEU A 67 21.05 22.66 -5.18
CA LEU A 67 21.23 23.50 -3.99
C LEU A 67 22.62 24.15 -3.97
N VAL A 68 22.69 25.35 -3.40
CA VAL A 68 23.92 26.14 -3.25
C VAL A 68 24.24 26.30 -1.76
N ILE A 69 25.44 25.89 -1.36
CA ILE A 69 25.91 25.96 0.04
C ILE A 69 25.92 27.42 0.52
N GLY A 70 25.31 27.69 1.67
CA GLY A 70 25.26 29.04 2.25
C GLY A 70 24.15 29.95 1.68
N GLU A 71 23.47 29.54 0.60
CA GLU A 71 22.33 30.29 0.05
C GLU A 71 21.00 29.55 0.29
N ASN A 72 20.83 28.38 -0.34
CA ASN A 72 19.59 27.59 -0.32
C ASN A 72 19.90 26.11 -0.12
N ASN A 73 20.85 25.79 0.77
CA ASN A 73 21.39 24.44 0.96
C ASN A 73 20.49 23.45 1.71
N THR A 74 19.19 23.74 1.82
CA THR A 74 18.23 22.89 2.52
C THR A 74 17.13 22.42 1.57
N CYS A 75 17.05 21.10 1.36
CA CYS A 75 15.95 20.44 0.65
C CYS A 75 14.79 20.20 1.63
N ARG A 76 13.57 20.59 1.25
CA ARG A 76 12.33 20.34 2.01
C ARG A 76 11.40 19.48 1.18
N LEU A 77 10.99 18.35 1.74
CA LEU A 77 10.12 17.38 1.08
C LEU A 77 9.02 16.96 2.03
N TRP A 78 7.84 16.64 1.52
CA TRP A 78 6.79 15.97 2.28
C TRP A 78 6.86 14.48 2.01
N VAL A 79 6.86 13.70 3.08
CA VAL A 79 6.68 12.25 3.01
C VAL A 79 5.25 11.93 3.42
N VAL A 80 4.55 11.14 2.62
CA VAL A 80 3.19 10.70 2.86
C VAL A 80 3.14 9.17 2.83
N VAL A 81 2.52 8.58 3.84
CA VAL A 81 2.27 7.13 3.92
C VAL A 81 0.78 6.94 4.11
N GLU A 82 0.14 6.16 3.24
CA GLU A 82 -1.30 5.89 3.30
C GLU A 82 -1.57 4.40 3.43
N ASN A 83 -2.46 4.06 4.36
CA ASN A 83 -2.83 2.69 4.65
C ASN A 83 -4.11 2.29 3.89
N HIS A 84 -3.95 1.61 2.77
CA HIS A 84 -5.07 1.02 2.01
C HIS A 84 -5.41 -0.41 2.45
N MET A 85 -4.81 -0.90 3.54
CA MET A 85 -5.15 -2.19 4.15
C MET A 85 -6.50 -2.11 4.86
N GLN A 86 -7.20 -3.24 5.01
CA GLN A 86 -8.43 -3.32 5.79
C GLN A 86 -8.18 -3.46 7.31
N ARG A 87 -6.97 -3.14 7.77
CA ARG A 87 -6.52 -3.25 9.17
C ARG A 87 -5.55 -2.13 9.54
N ASN A 88 -5.29 -1.99 10.83
CA ASN A 88 -4.23 -1.11 11.31
C ASN A 88 -2.86 -1.68 10.94
N ILE A 89 -1.89 -0.80 10.71
CA ILE A 89 -0.52 -1.20 10.38
C ILE A 89 0.49 -0.28 11.05
N THR A 90 1.61 -0.84 11.47
CA THR A 90 2.78 -0.07 11.90
C THR A 90 3.79 -0.02 10.76
N CYS A 91 4.15 1.19 10.35
CA CYS A 91 5.09 1.46 9.27
C CYS A 91 6.35 2.13 9.83
N LYS A 92 7.46 1.94 9.13
CA LYS A 92 8.71 2.64 9.35
C LYS A 92 9.20 3.22 8.03
N VAL A 93 9.38 4.54 7.99
CA VAL A 93 10.01 5.24 6.86
C VAL A 93 11.47 5.47 7.20
N LEU A 94 12.36 5.12 6.28
CA LEU A 94 13.79 5.42 6.36
C LEU A 94 14.17 6.38 5.24
N LEU A 95 14.84 7.47 5.60
CA LEU A 95 15.55 8.34 4.67
C LEU A 95 17.03 8.01 4.73
N LYS A 96 17.60 7.64 3.60
CA LYS A 96 19.03 7.35 3.42
C LYS A 96 19.61 8.29 2.37
N ILE A 97 20.85 8.72 2.58
CA ILE A 97 21.54 9.68 1.70
C ILE A 97 22.86 9.05 1.27
N THR A 98 23.13 9.04 -0.03
CA THR A 98 24.37 8.48 -0.59
C THR A 98 24.85 9.27 -1.78
N GLU A 99 26.16 9.31 -2.00
CA GLU A 99 26.79 9.82 -3.24
C GLU A 99 27.10 8.68 -4.22
N GLN A 100 26.93 7.43 -3.79
CA GLN A 100 27.19 6.26 -4.60
C GLN A 100 25.98 5.90 -5.45
N ALA A 101 26.24 5.37 -6.64
CA ALA A 101 25.20 4.82 -7.50
C ALA A 101 24.43 3.71 -6.78
N ILE A 102 23.10 3.77 -6.86
CA ILE A 102 22.21 2.80 -6.21
C ILE A 102 22.22 1.50 -7.02
N GLN A 103 22.74 0.43 -6.41
CA GLN A 103 22.78 -0.90 -7.03
C GLN A 103 21.54 -1.75 -6.68
N SER A 104 21.03 -1.59 -5.47
CA SER A 104 19.86 -2.32 -4.97
C SER A 104 19.15 -1.54 -3.87
N VAL A 105 17.88 -1.84 -3.65
CA VAL A 105 17.05 -1.34 -2.55
C VAL A 105 16.47 -2.55 -1.82
N PRO A 106 16.46 -2.60 -0.47
CA PRO A 106 16.87 -1.53 0.45
C PRO A 106 18.38 -1.33 0.52
N LEU A 107 18.79 -0.06 0.66
CA LEU A 107 20.19 0.31 0.83
C LEU A 107 20.73 -0.21 2.16
N GLN A 108 21.93 -0.78 2.13
CA GLN A 108 22.61 -1.31 3.33
C GLN A 108 23.49 -0.24 3.98
N ILE A 109 22.91 0.94 4.24
CA ILE A 109 23.55 2.06 4.94
C ILE A 109 22.65 2.59 6.05
N GLU A 110 23.24 3.34 6.98
CA GLU A 110 22.49 3.96 8.07
C GLU A 110 21.48 5.00 7.54
N SER A 111 20.30 5.05 8.16
CA SER A 111 19.30 6.07 7.86
C SER A 111 19.72 7.42 8.42
N ALA A 112 19.72 8.46 7.58
CA ALA A 112 19.88 9.83 8.03
C ALA A 112 18.71 10.27 8.91
N GLN A 113 17.49 9.81 8.60
CA GLN A 113 16.29 10.03 9.40
C GLN A 113 15.40 8.79 9.35
N ASN A 114 14.67 8.52 10.43
CA ASN A 114 13.68 7.45 10.48
C ASN A 114 12.43 7.88 11.24
N TYR A 115 11.28 7.34 10.82
CA TYR A 115 9.99 7.63 11.41
C TYR A 115 9.20 6.33 11.56
N THR A 116 8.74 6.02 12.75
CA THR A 116 7.83 4.90 13.01
C THR A 116 6.44 5.46 13.30
N VAL A 117 5.43 4.97 12.58
CA VAL A 117 4.05 5.43 12.69
C VAL A 117 3.09 4.24 12.70
N MET A 118 2.07 4.30 13.56
CA MET A 118 0.93 3.40 13.50
C MET A 118 -0.20 4.12 12.76
N LEU A 119 -0.71 3.48 11.71
CA LEU A 119 -1.79 3.97 10.87
C LEU A 119 -3.03 3.11 11.08
N ASN A 120 -4.16 3.72 11.38
CA ASN A 120 -5.44 3.04 11.35
C ASN A 120 -5.84 2.69 9.90
N LYS A 121 -6.82 1.81 9.74
CA LYS A 121 -7.42 1.49 8.44
C LYS A 121 -7.83 2.77 7.69
N GLY A 122 -7.31 2.95 6.48
CA GLY A 122 -7.64 4.11 5.62
C GLY A 122 -7.00 5.42 6.05
N GLU A 123 -6.15 5.42 7.09
CA GLU A 123 -5.47 6.62 7.57
C GLU A 123 -4.24 6.93 6.72
N LEU A 124 -3.93 8.23 6.64
CA LEU A 124 -2.69 8.74 6.07
C LEU A 124 -1.87 9.47 7.13
N TRP A 125 -0.56 9.37 7.03
CA TRP A 125 0.40 10.15 7.79
C TRP A 125 1.25 10.97 6.85
N GLU A 126 1.47 12.23 7.21
CA GLU A 126 2.35 13.14 6.48
C GLU A 126 3.38 13.80 7.39
N LYS A 127 4.60 13.98 6.89
CA LYS A 127 5.68 14.65 7.59
C LYS A 127 6.55 15.42 6.63
N GLN A 128 6.77 16.70 6.92
CA GLN A 128 7.80 17.47 6.24
C GLN A 128 9.18 17.08 6.79
N VAL A 129 10.07 16.68 5.89
CA VAL A 129 11.48 16.42 6.16
C VAL A 129 12.32 17.58 5.63
N ALA A 130 13.36 17.94 6.37
CA ALA A 130 14.31 18.97 5.98
C ALA A 130 15.73 18.38 6.04
N ILE A 131 16.49 18.58 4.97
CA ILE A 131 17.83 18.01 4.78
C ILE A 131 18.76 19.13 4.37
N THR A 132 19.72 19.46 5.23
CA THR A 132 20.69 20.53 4.98
C THR A 132 22.03 19.94 4.55
N PHE A 133 22.58 20.45 3.45
CA PHE A 133 23.84 20.00 2.87
C PHE A 133 24.95 21.01 3.11
N ASN A 134 26.05 20.54 3.69
CA ASN A 134 27.21 21.37 4.03
C ASN A 134 28.45 21.07 3.17
N LYS A 135 28.30 20.21 2.16
CA LYS A 135 29.36 19.85 1.22
C LYS A 135 28.77 19.71 -0.19
N ALA A 136 29.59 20.05 -1.18
CA ALA A 136 29.21 19.91 -2.58
C ALA A 136 29.30 18.43 -2.99
N GLY A 137 28.49 18.05 -3.97
CA GLY A 137 28.43 16.67 -4.46
C GLY A 137 27.12 16.37 -5.17
N ASP A 138 27.08 15.20 -5.81
CA ASP A 138 25.86 14.63 -6.37
C ASP A 138 25.33 13.58 -5.38
N PHE A 139 24.13 13.82 -4.85
CA PHE A 139 23.50 13.01 -3.83
C PHE A 139 22.26 12.31 -4.35
N TYR A 140 21.97 11.16 -3.77
CA TYR A 140 20.71 10.45 -3.89
C TYR A 140 20.01 10.41 -2.53
N LEU A 141 18.78 10.89 -2.50
CA LEU A 141 17.86 10.77 -1.38
C LEU A 141 16.99 9.54 -1.61
N VAL A 142 17.14 8.53 -0.76
CA VAL A 142 16.41 7.26 -0.87
C VAL A 142 15.46 7.13 0.31
N PHE A 143 14.17 7.14 0.01
CA PHE A 143 13.10 6.90 0.95
C PHE A 143 12.66 5.44 0.82
N GLU A 144 12.67 4.70 1.93
CA GLU A 144 12.23 3.32 1.98
C GLU A 144 11.07 3.19 2.95
N LEU A 145 10.03 2.47 2.56
CA LEU A 145 8.93 2.12 3.45
C LEU A 145 9.07 0.66 3.88
N TRP A 146 9.00 0.46 5.18
CA TRP A 146 9.03 -0.84 5.84
C TRP A 146 7.74 -1.01 6.64
N THR A 147 7.26 -2.25 6.74
CA THR A 147 6.03 -2.59 7.47
C THR A 147 6.35 -3.58 8.56
N TYR A 148 5.78 -3.39 9.75
CA TYR A 148 5.95 -4.32 10.84
C TYR A 148 5.22 -5.63 10.54
N ASN A 149 5.94 -6.75 10.59
CA ASN A 149 5.38 -8.08 10.46
C ASN A 149 5.26 -8.70 11.85
N GLU A 150 4.02 -8.82 12.34
CA GLU A 150 3.72 -9.39 13.66
C GLU A 150 4.16 -10.84 13.82
N LYS A 151 4.30 -11.61 12.73
CA LYS A 151 4.73 -13.01 12.78
C LYS A 151 6.23 -13.14 13.04
N THR A 152 7.03 -12.30 12.40
CA THR A 152 8.49 -12.28 12.55
C THR A 152 8.92 -11.38 13.71
N GLY A 153 8.05 -10.46 14.13
CA GLY A 153 8.31 -9.50 15.19
C GLY A 153 9.22 -8.35 14.77
N ASP A 154 9.46 -8.18 13.46
CA ASP A 154 10.39 -7.19 12.91
C ASP A 154 9.79 -6.45 11.71
N PHE A 155 10.47 -5.38 11.28
CA PHE A 155 10.13 -4.63 10.08
C PHE A 155 10.66 -5.33 8.83
N GLU A 156 9.78 -5.46 7.85
CA GLU A 156 10.10 -6.02 6.53
C GLU A 156 9.95 -4.95 5.46
N PHE A 157 10.86 -4.96 4.48
CA PHE A 157 10.84 -3.98 3.40
C PHE A 157 9.59 -4.20 2.55
N SER A 158 8.79 -3.14 2.38
CA SER A 158 7.48 -3.26 1.72
C SER A 158 7.56 -3.27 0.19
N ASN A 159 8.76 -3.19 -0.39
CA ASN A 159 9.01 -2.90 -1.80
C ASN A 159 8.55 -1.52 -2.28
N ASN A 160 8.14 -0.64 -1.37
CA ASN A 160 7.86 0.76 -1.69
C ASN A 160 9.07 1.63 -1.35
N PHE A 161 9.58 2.34 -2.36
CA PHE A 161 10.69 3.26 -2.21
C PHE A 161 10.60 4.40 -3.23
N CYS A 162 11.27 5.51 -2.93
CA CYS A 162 11.42 6.64 -3.83
C CYS A 162 12.87 7.11 -3.81
N VAL A 163 13.40 7.46 -4.99
CA VAL A 163 14.75 7.99 -5.15
C VAL A 163 14.67 9.36 -5.80
N LEU A 164 15.30 10.36 -5.19
CA LEU A 164 15.50 11.68 -5.79
C LEU A 164 17.00 11.92 -5.97
N SER A 165 17.39 12.44 -7.13
CA SER A 165 18.75 12.91 -7.38
C SER A 165 18.83 14.41 -7.07
N LEU A 166 19.92 14.81 -6.43
CA LEU A 166 20.13 16.19 -6.02
C LEU A 166 21.59 16.58 -6.18
N LYS A 167 21.83 17.68 -6.88
CA LYS A 167 23.16 18.28 -7.01
C LYS A 167 23.33 19.39 -5.98
N VAL A 168 24.48 19.40 -5.30
CA VAL A 168 24.86 20.47 -4.37
C VAL A 168 26.17 21.08 -4.84
N VAL A 169 26.20 22.39 -4.98
CA VAL A 169 27.39 23.15 -5.39
C VAL A 169 27.84 24.09 -4.28
N GLY A 170 29.16 24.31 -4.20
CA GLY A 170 29.72 25.37 -3.37
C GLY A 170 29.57 26.73 -4.03
N VAL A 171 29.72 27.78 -3.23
CA VAL A 171 29.94 29.15 -3.70
C VAL A 171 31.41 29.30 -4.09
#